data_AF-A0A814WG25-F1
#
_entry.id   AF-A0A814WG25-F1
#
_cell.length_a   1.000
_cell.length_b   1.000
_cell.length_c   1.000
_cell.angle_alpha   90.00
_cell.angle_beta   90.00
_cell.angle_gamma   90.00
#
_symmetry.space_group_name_H-M   'P 1'
#
loop_
_entity.id
_entity.type
_entity.pdbx_description
1 polymer ?
#
loop_
_entity_poly.entity_id
_entity_poly.type
_entity_poly.pdbx_seq_one_letter_code
_entity_poly.pdbx_strand_id
1 'polypeptide(L)'
;MGPYFADYKCNDAEITKHIIYNNQENMLNWLKPGDVLMVDREFRDALEHLQNFDFVTKMPHFLPHGQKQFTIAEANKTRLTMKIRWVVESANGRIKTWKIFGRVVPNAILKKVSDFVAIVCALINAYRPLFVADVTKDKVLGDNITVLVEETDKLQEYVEKLKDKTVKQLKWNHIDANDILNDFLKLTLSQLNDLTLGTYQIKQARNYTCEHLSKNGTFVAKNL
;
A
#
# COMPACT_ATOMS: atom_id res chain seq x y z
N MET A 1 7.09 -24.83 -10.63
CA MET A 1 6.07 -23.83 -11.05
C MET A 1 6.64 -22.98 -12.18
N GLY A 2 5.90 -22.83 -13.29
CA GLY A 2 6.31 -22.01 -14.43
C GLY A 2 7.55 -22.55 -15.18
N PRO A 3 8.00 -21.84 -16.23
CA PRO A 3 7.48 -20.56 -16.74
C PRO A 3 6.25 -20.74 -17.64
N TYR A 4 5.38 -19.72 -17.65
CA TYR A 4 4.18 -19.66 -18.48
C TYR A 4 4.42 -18.79 -19.72
N PHE A 5 3.67 -19.02 -20.80
CA PHE A 5 3.75 -18.20 -21.99
C PHE A 5 3.17 -16.80 -21.72
N ALA A 6 3.75 -15.78 -22.35
CA ALA A 6 3.23 -14.41 -22.28
C ALA A 6 2.14 -14.19 -23.35
N ASP A 7 1.08 -15.00 -23.31
CA ASP A 7 -0.07 -14.88 -24.21
C ASP A 7 -1.38 -14.67 -23.42
N TYR A 8 -2.45 -14.29 -24.14
CA TYR A 8 -3.74 -14.00 -23.52
C TYR A 8 -4.40 -15.21 -22.85
N LYS A 9 -3.93 -16.44 -23.12
CA LYS A 9 -4.47 -17.68 -22.54
C LYS A 9 -3.81 -17.98 -21.19
N CYS A 10 -2.59 -17.50 -20.97
CA CYS A 10 -1.86 -17.62 -19.70
C CYS A 10 -1.90 -16.30 -18.91
N ASN A 11 -3.11 -15.75 -18.68
CA ASN A 11 -3.27 -14.63 -17.77
C ASN A 11 -3.17 -15.09 -16.29
N ASP A 12 -3.11 -14.14 -15.35
CA ASP A 12 -2.94 -14.45 -13.92
C ASP A 12 -4.04 -15.35 -13.36
N ALA A 13 -5.28 -15.22 -13.85
CA ALA A 13 -6.40 -16.04 -13.42
C ALA A 13 -6.28 -17.50 -13.88
N GLU A 14 -5.95 -17.73 -15.15
CA GLU A 14 -5.75 -19.08 -15.68
C GLU A 14 -4.50 -19.75 -15.07
N ILE A 15 -3.44 -18.99 -14.85
CA ILE A 15 -2.25 -19.48 -14.14
C ILE A 15 -2.61 -19.88 -12.71
N THR A 16 -3.33 -19.03 -11.98
CA THR A 16 -3.77 -19.28 -10.59
C THR A 16 -4.65 -20.53 -10.53
N LYS A 17 -5.63 -20.63 -11.43
CA LYS A 17 -6.50 -21.79 -11.56
C LYS A 17 -5.69 -23.06 -11.81
N HIS A 18 -4.80 -23.04 -12.79
CA HIS A 18 -3.93 -24.19 -13.09
C HIS A 18 -3.13 -24.63 -11.86
N ILE A 19 -2.58 -23.67 -11.10
CA ILE A 19 -1.76 -23.96 -9.92
C ILE A 19 -2.58 -24.61 -8.80
N ILE A 20 -3.74 -24.04 -8.47
CA ILE A 20 -4.54 -24.46 -7.31
C ILE A 20 -5.26 -25.78 -7.59
N TYR A 21 -5.91 -25.92 -8.75
CA TYR A 21 -6.65 -27.14 -9.08
C TYR A 21 -5.74 -28.35 -9.28
N ASN A 22 -4.53 -28.15 -9.81
CA ASN A 22 -3.57 -29.24 -9.98
C ASN A 22 -2.63 -29.41 -8.79
N ASN A 23 -2.87 -28.70 -7.69
CA ASN A 23 -2.01 -28.66 -6.49
C ASN A 23 -0.51 -28.57 -6.85
N GLN A 24 -0.15 -27.69 -7.79
CA GLN A 24 1.21 -27.58 -8.29
C GLN A 24 2.17 -27.29 -7.14
N GLU A 25 3.31 -28.00 -7.10
CA GLU A 25 4.31 -27.88 -6.03
C GLU A 25 3.73 -28.13 -4.62
N ASN A 26 2.62 -28.87 -4.52
CA ASN A 26 1.89 -29.12 -3.28
C ASN A 26 1.44 -27.84 -2.56
N MET A 27 1.03 -26.81 -3.31
CA MET A 27 0.61 -25.52 -2.74
C MET A 27 -0.49 -25.64 -1.67
N LEU A 28 -1.43 -26.58 -1.82
CA LEU A 28 -2.50 -26.83 -0.86
C LEU A 28 -2.03 -27.49 0.45
N ASN A 29 -0.76 -27.89 0.55
CA ASN A 29 -0.17 -28.27 1.84
C ASN A 29 0.20 -27.04 2.68
N TRP A 30 0.44 -25.90 2.02
CA TRP A 30 0.81 -24.64 2.64
C TRP A 30 -0.40 -23.76 2.90
N LEU A 31 -1.36 -23.75 1.96
CA LEU A 31 -2.60 -22.98 2.05
C LEU A 31 -3.75 -23.87 2.52
N LYS A 32 -4.44 -23.45 3.57
CA LYS A 32 -5.55 -24.19 4.18
C LYS A 32 -6.87 -23.44 4.00
N PRO A 33 -8.01 -24.17 3.95
CA PRO A 33 -9.33 -23.57 4.06
C PRO A 33 -9.40 -22.55 5.22
N GLY A 34 -9.91 -21.35 4.94
CA GLY A 34 -9.98 -20.22 5.87
C GLY A 34 -8.79 -19.26 5.83
N ASP A 35 -7.69 -19.60 5.14
CA ASP A 35 -6.55 -18.70 5.00
C ASP A 35 -6.93 -17.42 4.25
N VAL A 36 -6.35 -16.29 4.68
CA VAL A 36 -6.58 -14.98 4.07
C VAL A 36 -5.58 -14.74 2.96
N LEU A 37 -6.07 -14.66 1.72
CA LEU A 37 -5.25 -14.40 0.53
C LEU A 37 -5.38 -12.95 0.10
N MET A 38 -4.27 -12.23 0.17
CA MET A 38 -4.16 -10.86 -0.33
C MET A 38 -3.76 -10.88 -1.79
N VAL A 39 -4.65 -10.46 -2.67
CA VAL A 39 -4.44 -10.51 -4.12
C VAL A 39 -4.50 -9.13 -4.76
N ASP A 40 -3.74 -8.96 -5.84
CA ASP A 40 -3.80 -7.74 -6.64
C ASP A 40 -5.08 -7.70 -7.48
N ARG A 41 -5.41 -6.51 -7.99
CA ARG A 41 -6.52 -6.25 -8.91
C ARG A 41 -6.46 -7.11 -10.18
N GLU A 42 -5.26 -7.48 -10.63
CA GLU A 42 -5.04 -8.33 -11.82
C GLU A 42 -5.56 -9.76 -11.61
N PHE A 43 -5.73 -10.20 -10.35
CA PHE A 43 -6.29 -11.50 -9.99
C PHE A 43 -7.81 -11.49 -9.83
N ARG A 44 -8.51 -10.43 -10.26
CA ARG A 44 -9.98 -10.31 -10.12
C ARG A 44 -10.69 -11.57 -10.63
N ASP A 45 -10.31 -12.05 -11.80
CA ASP A 45 -10.97 -13.18 -12.45
C ASP A 45 -10.56 -14.53 -11.81
N ALA A 46 -9.59 -14.53 -10.90
CA ALA A 46 -9.17 -15.69 -10.12
C ALA A 46 -9.93 -15.82 -8.79
N LEU A 47 -10.66 -14.79 -8.36
CA LEU A 47 -11.28 -14.73 -7.03
C LEU A 47 -12.24 -15.88 -6.77
N GLU A 48 -13.10 -16.19 -7.73
CA GLU A 48 -14.07 -17.28 -7.63
C GLU A 48 -13.35 -18.62 -7.45
N HIS A 49 -12.27 -18.84 -8.21
CA HIS A 49 -11.47 -20.05 -8.08
C HIS A 49 -10.82 -20.16 -6.71
N LEU A 50 -10.33 -19.07 -6.13
CA LEU A 50 -9.75 -19.07 -4.79
C LEU A 50 -10.81 -19.35 -3.70
N GLN A 51 -11.99 -18.74 -3.85
CA GLN A 51 -13.09 -18.89 -2.91
C GLN A 51 -13.68 -20.31 -2.91
N ASN A 52 -13.66 -21.01 -4.05
CA ASN A 52 -14.08 -22.41 -4.15
C ASN A 52 -13.21 -23.38 -3.32
N PHE A 53 -12.01 -22.96 -2.92
CA PHE A 53 -11.13 -23.69 -2.00
C PHE A 53 -11.22 -23.16 -0.56
N ASP A 54 -12.30 -22.44 -0.24
CA ASP A 54 -12.58 -21.84 1.06
C ASP A 54 -11.55 -20.80 1.52
N PHE A 55 -10.82 -20.18 0.59
CA PHE A 55 -9.90 -19.09 0.93
C PHE A 55 -10.64 -17.76 1.08
N VAL A 56 -10.22 -16.96 2.07
CA VAL A 56 -10.73 -15.60 2.28
C VAL A 56 -9.92 -14.63 1.43
N THR A 57 -10.43 -14.28 0.26
CA THR A 57 -9.74 -13.33 -0.63
C THR A 57 -9.95 -11.88 -0.22
N LYS A 58 -8.87 -11.09 -0.18
CA LYS A 58 -8.89 -9.64 0.02
C LYS A 58 -8.19 -8.96 -1.15
N MET A 59 -8.88 -8.00 -1.76
CA MET A 59 -8.40 -7.29 -2.94
C MET A 59 -8.72 -5.79 -2.81
N PRO A 60 -7.90 -4.89 -3.37
CA PRO A 60 -8.21 -3.47 -3.43
C PRO A 60 -9.51 -3.23 -4.21
N HIS A 61 -10.36 -2.33 -3.74
CA HIS A 61 -11.64 -2.07 -4.41
C HIS A 61 -11.42 -1.44 -5.78
N PHE A 62 -12.36 -1.69 -6.69
CA PHE A 62 -12.44 -1.00 -7.97
C PHE A 62 -13.40 0.15 -7.89
N LEU A 63 -13.04 1.24 -8.55
CA LEU A 63 -13.92 2.39 -8.63
C LEU A 63 -15.10 2.01 -9.53
N PRO A 64 -16.35 2.02 -9.02
CA PRO A 64 -17.50 1.66 -9.83
C PRO A 64 -17.67 2.61 -11.02
N HIS A 65 -18.26 2.11 -12.10
CA HIS A 65 -18.51 2.93 -13.28
C HIS A 65 -19.39 4.14 -12.93
N GLY A 66 -18.96 5.33 -13.35
CA GLY A 66 -19.66 6.59 -13.06
C GLY A 66 -19.33 7.23 -11.71
N GLN A 67 -18.62 6.55 -10.82
CA GLN A 67 -18.11 7.17 -9.59
C GLN A 67 -16.74 7.83 -9.83
N LYS A 68 -16.45 8.90 -9.10
CA LYS A 68 -15.15 9.59 -9.14
C LYS A 68 -14.26 9.29 -7.94
N GLN A 69 -14.83 8.80 -6.85
CA GLN A 69 -14.16 8.50 -5.59
C GLN A 69 -14.77 7.26 -4.95
N PHE A 70 -13.98 6.54 -4.14
CA PHE A 70 -14.48 5.46 -3.28
C PHE A 70 -15.35 6.01 -2.16
N THR A 71 -16.25 5.18 -1.64
CA THR A 71 -16.80 5.40 -0.30
C THR A 71 -15.70 5.26 0.75
N ILE A 72 -15.90 5.79 1.96
CA ILE A 72 -14.90 5.65 3.04
C ILE A 72 -14.64 4.19 3.36
N ALA A 73 -15.69 3.39 3.50
CA ALA A 73 -15.54 1.97 3.85
C ALA A 73 -14.68 1.23 2.80
N GLU A 74 -14.90 1.50 1.51
CA GLU A 74 -14.11 0.92 0.42
C GLU A 74 -12.67 1.48 0.41
N ALA A 75 -12.51 2.77 0.67
CA ALA A 75 -11.20 3.42 0.75
C ALA A 75 -10.38 2.85 1.92
N ASN A 76 -10.98 2.66 3.10
CA ASN A 76 -10.34 2.10 4.28
C ASN A 76 -9.94 0.64 4.06
N LYS A 77 -10.83 -0.19 3.51
CA LYS A 77 -10.50 -1.58 3.12
C LYS A 77 -9.37 -1.63 2.09
N THR A 78 -9.37 -0.71 1.13
CA THR A 78 -8.32 -0.59 0.12
C THR A 78 -6.98 -0.18 0.76
N ARG A 79 -6.97 0.79 1.67
CA ARG A 79 -5.77 1.21 2.41
C ARG A 79 -5.21 0.05 3.24
N LEU A 80 -6.06 -0.70 3.93
CA LEU A 80 -5.65 -1.89 4.68
C LEU A 80 -4.97 -2.93 3.78
N THR A 81 -5.55 -3.18 2.60
CA THR A 81 -4.97 -4.09 1.61
C THR A 81 -3.61 -3.60 1.10
N MET A 82 -3.50 -2.30 0.81
CA MET A 82 -2.27 -1.67 0.36
C MET A 82 -1.16 -1.69 1.42
N LYS A 83 -1.49 -1.56 2.71
CA LYS A 83 -0.50 -1.61 3.80
C LYS A 83 0.23 -2.94 3.82
N ILE A 84 -0.49 -4.04 3.66
CA ILE A 84 0.10 -5.39 3.62
C ILE A 84 0.88 -5.59 2.32
N ARG A 85 0.34 -5.12 1.19
CA ARG A 85 1.02 -5.17 -0.11
C ARG A 85 2.42 -4.57 -0.06
N TRP A 86 2.59 -3.44 0.61
CA TRP A 86 3.89 -2.77 0.71
C TRP A 86 4.97 -3.69 1.33
N VAL A 87 4.60 -4.52 2.30
CA VAL A 87 5.51 -5.51 2.92
C VAL A 87 5.90 -6.58 1.89
N VAL A 88 4.94 -7.11 1.15
CA VAL A 88 5.19 -8.11 0.08
C VAL A 88 6.07 -7.54 -1.03
N GLU A 89 5.79 -6.32 -1.49
CA GLU A 89 6.58 -5.64 -2.51
C GLU A 89 8.00 -5.34 -2.04
N SER A 90 8.18 -4.98 -0.77
CA SER A 90 9.50 -4.75 -0.18
C SER A 90 10.33 -6.05 -0.13
N ALA A 91 9.71 -7.20 0.17
CA ALA A 91 10.37 -8.51 0.11
C ALA A 91 10.74 -8.88 -1.34
N ASN A 92 9.80 -8.75 -2.27
CA ASN A 92 10.04 -8.98 -3.70
C ASN A 92 11.11 -8.05 -4.27
N GLY A 93 11.16 -6.80 -3.81
CA GLY A 93 12.19 -5.83 -4.15
C GLY A 93 13.60 -6.33 -3.81
N ARG A 94 13.78 -7.01 -2.68
CA ARG A 94 15.09 -7.59 -2.32
C ARG A 94 15.57 -8.61 -3.34
N ILE A 95 14.67 -9.44 -3.88
CA ILE A 95 14.98 -10.41 -4.95
C ILE A 95 15.31 -9.67 -6.25
N LYS A 96 14.47 -8.70 -6.64
CA LYS A 96 14.62 -7.93 -7.89
C LYS A 96 15.90 -7.07 -7.95
N THR A 97 16.52 -6.75 -6.81
CA THR A 97 17.83 -6.04 -6.80
C THR A 97 19.00 -6.84 -7.36
N TRP A 98 18.87 -8.16 -7.49
CA TRP A 98 19.93 -9.01 -8.02
C TRP A 98 20.00 -8.90 -9.54
N LYS A 99 21.20 -8.69 -10.09
CA LYS A 99 21.42 -8.45 -11.53
C LYS A 99 20.83 -9.52 -12.44
N ILE A 100 20.78 -10.78 -11.99
CA ILE A 100 20.20 -11.90 -12.73
C ILE A 100 18.67 -11.74 -12.96
N PHE A 101 17.97 -11.04 -12.06
CA PHE A 101 16.53 -10.79 -12.13
C PHE A 101 16.17 -9.34 -12.45
N GLY A 102 17.15 -8.42 -12.39
CA GLY A 102 16.93 -7.00 -12.69
C GLY A 102 16.85 -6.67 -14.19
N ARG A 103 17.03 -7.65 -15.07
CA ARG A 103 16.95 -7.53 -16.55
C ARG A 103 16.28 -8.76 -17.15
N VAL A 104 16.16 -8.78 -18.48
CA VAL A 104 15.62 -9.93 -19.23
C VAL A 104 16.47 -11.17 -18.96
N VAL A 105 15.81 -12.23 -18.50
CA VAL A 105 16.39 -13.56 -18.24
C VAL A 105 16.57 -14.28 -19.59
N PRO A 106 17.80 -14.70 -19.96
CA PRO A 106 18.00 -15.45 -21.21
C PRO A 106 17.24 -16.79 -21.23
N ASN A 107 16.66 -17.15 -22.37
CA ASN A 107 15.92 -18.42 -22.53
C ASN A 107 16.78 -19.66 -22.21
N ALA A 108 18.09 -19.59 -22.41
CA ALA A 108 19.02 -20.67 -22.08
C ALA A 108 19.01 -21.05 -20.58
N ILE A 109 18.72 -20.10 -19.70
CA ILE A 109 18.70 -20.32 -18.25
C ILE A 109 17.30 -20.55 -17.68
N LEU A 110 16.28 -20.56 -18.54
CA LEU A 110 14.87 -20.66 -18.16
C LEU A 110 14.57 -21.93 -17.35
N LYS A 111 15.17 -23.07 -17.73
CA LYS A 111 15.02 -24.34 -17.01
C LYS A 111 15.57 -24.34 -15.59
N LYS A 112 16.47 -23.40 -15.27
CA LYS A 112 17.15 -23.28 -13.96
C LYS A 112 16.69 -22.05 -13.18
N VAL A 113 15.71 -21.30 -13.69
CA VAL A 113 15.30 -20.03 -13.08
C VAL A 113 14.77 -20.23 -11.67
N SER A 114 14.04 -21.33 -11.41
CA SER A 114 13.56 -21.69 -10.07
C SER A 114 14.73 -21.88 -9.09
N ASP A 115 15.77 -22.58 -9.52
CA ASP A 115 16.94 -22.87 -8.70
C ASP A 115 17.68 -21.57 -8.36
N PHE A 116 17.79 -20.66 -9.34
CA PHE A 116 18.37 -19.34 -9.08
C PHE A 116 17.56 -18.51 -8.10
N VAL A 117 16.22 -18.55 -8.18
CA VAL A 117 15.37 -17.86 -7.20
C VAL A 117 15.59 -18.44 -5.80
N ALA A 118 15.59 -19.77 -5.67
CA ALA A 118 15.84 -20.45 -4.40
C ALA A 118 17.22 -20.10 -3.80
N ILE A 119 18.27 -20.14 -4.63
CA ILE A 119 19.64 -19.76 -4.22
C ILE A 119 19.68 -18.29 -3.77
N VAL A 120 19.09 -17.37 -4.53
CA VAL A 120 19.06 -15.94 -4.15
C VAL A 120 18.29 -15.73 -2.85
N CYS A 121 17.14 -16.38 -2.67
CA CYS A 121 16.39 -16.34 -1.41
C CYS A 121 17.22 -16.88 -0.24
N ALA A 122 17.94 -17.99 -0.42
CA ALA A 122 18.83 -18.55 0.61
C ALA A 122 19.97 -17.57 0.97
N LEU A 123 20.59 -16.94 -0.02
CA LEU A 123 21.63 -15.93 0.20
C LEU A 123 21.09 -14.67 0.91
N ILE A 124 19.89 -14.22 0.54
CA ILE A 124 19.22 -13.11 1.24
C ILE A 124 19.00 -13.49 2.71
N ASN A 125 18.47 -14.68 2.98
CA ASN A 125 18.20 -15.14 4.34
C ASN A 125 19.49 -15.33 5.17
N ALA A 126 20.58 -15.75 4.55
CA ALA A 126 21.85 -15.99 5.25
C ALA A 126 22.65 -14.70 5.53
N TYR A 127 22.63 -13.73 4.61
CA TYR A 127 23.59 -12.62 4.65
C TYR A 127 22.98 -11.22 4.69
N ARG A 128 21.70 -11.03 4.35
CA ARG A 128 21.06 -9.71 4.45
C ARG A 128 20.52 -9.50 5.86
N PRO A 129 20.43 -8.24 6.32
CA PRO A 129 19.70 -7.94 7.54
C PRO A 129 18.28 -8.53 7.48
N LEU A 130 17.77 -8.95 8.64
CA LEU A 130 16.41 -9.46 8.77
C LEU A 130 15.41 -8.57 8.03
N PHE A 131 14.46 -9.19 7.34
CA PHE A 131 13.46 -8.45 6.58
C PHE A 131 12.57 -7.62 7.50
N VAL A 132 12.12 -8.24 8.58
CA VAL A 132 11.41 -7.60 9.69
C VAL A 132 12.27 -7.80 10.93
N ALA A 133 12.86 -6.72 11.44
CA ALA A 133 13.78 -6.78 12.58
C ALA A 133 13.08 -6.52 13.93
N ASP A 134 11.95 -5.81 13.92
CA ASP A 134 11.15 -5.50 15.11
C ASP A 134 9.67 -5.57 14.73
N VAL A 135 8.91 -6.42 15.44
CA VAL A 135 7.47 -6.63 15.25
C VAL A 135 6.63 -6.00 16.38
N THR A 136 7.26 -5.46 17.43
CA THR A 136 6.55 -4.98 18.62
C THR A 136 5.65 -3.79 18.29
N LYS A 137 6.13 -2.87 17.44
CA LYS A 137 5.34 -1.74 16.93
C LYS A 137 4.32 -2.15 15.89
N ASP A 138 4.60 -3.19 15.10
CA ASP A 138 3.73 -3.63 14.01
C ASP A 138 2.41 -4.20 14.54
N LYS A 139 2.44 -4.92 15.68
CA LYS A 139 1.21 -5.40 16.33
C LYS A 139 0.33 -4.23 16.78
N VAL A 140 0.91 -3.28 17.50
CA VAL A 140 0.20 -2.08 17.97
C VAL A 140 -0.35 -1.28 16.79
N LEU A 141 0.43 -1.15 15.72
CA LEU A 141 -0.01 -0.49 14.49
C LEU A 141 -1.19 -1.25 13.83
N GLY A 142 -1.12 -2.58 13.78
CA GLY A 142 -2.20 -3.42 13.24
C GLY A 142 -3.49 -3.30 14.04
N ASP A 143 -3.39 -3.34 15.37
CA ASP A 143 -4.52 -3.15 16.28
C ASP A 143 -5.14 -1.75 16.08
N ASN A 144 -4.32 -0.70 16.04
CA ASN A 144 -4.78 0.67 15.78
C ASN A 144 -5.45 0.81 14.41
N ILE A 145 -4.88 0.22 13.35
CA ILE A 145 -5.49 0.24 12.02
C ILE A 145 -6.86 -0.43 12.05
N THR A 146 -6.99 -1.54 12.76
CA THR A 146 -8.26 -2.29 12.83
C THR A 146 -9.35 -1.46 13.50
N VAL A 147 -9.03 -0.78 14.61
CA VAL A 147 -9.96 0.15 15.29
C VAL A 147 -10.32 1.32 14.38
N LEU A 148 -9.33 1.98 13.78
CA LEU A 148 -9.54 3.18 12.94
C LEU A 148 -10.31 2.88 11.64
N VAL A 149 -10.27 1.65 11.12
CA VAL A 149 -11.05 1.25 9.95
C VAL A 149 -12.56 1.28 10.23
N GLU A 150 -12.96 1.02 11.49
CA GLU A 150 -14.35 1.00 11.95
C GLU A 150 -14.85 2.36 12.45
N GLU A 151 -13.94 3.29 12.77
CA GLU A 151 -14.31 4.63 13.20
C GLU A 151 -15.01 5.44 12.11
N THR A 152 -16.02 6.21 12.51
CA THR A 152 -16.71 7.17 11.65
C THR A 152 -15.81 8.35 11.31
N ASP A 153 -15.76 8.72 10.02
CA ASP A 153 -14.94 9.81 9.51
C ASP A 153 -15.49 11.19 9.93
N LYS A 154 -14.94 11.70 11.05
CA LYS A 154 -15.25 13.04 11.58
C LYS A 154 -14.90 14.15 10.58
N LEU A 155 -13.91 13.93 9.70
CA LEU A 155 -13.53 14.92 8.69
C LEU A 155 -14.56 15.00 7.58
N GLN A 156 -15.12 13.87 7.14
CA GLN A 156 -16.21 13.89 6.18
C GLN A 156 -17.42 14.64 6.74
N GLU A 157 -17.81 14.36 7.98
CA GLU A 157 -18.92 15.06 8.64
C GLU A 157 -18.67 16.59 8.67
N TYR A 158 -17.44 17.01 8.97
CA TYR A 158 -17.04 18.41 8.93
C TYR A 158 -17.12 19.00 7.51
N VAL A 159 -16.58 18.30 6.51
CA VAL A 159 -16.59 18.75 5.10
C VAL A 159 -18.02 18.83 4.55
N GLU A 160 -18.91 17.92 4.94
CA GLU A 160 -20.32 17.97 4.55
C GLU A 160 -21.05 19.16 5.16
N LYS A 161 -20.78 19.46 6.45
CA LYS A 161 -21.25 20.71 7.08
C LYS A 161 -20.74 21.95 6.35
N LEU A 162 -19.50 21.95 5.87
CA LEU A 162 -18.92 23.05 5.09
C LEU A 162 -19.48 23.17 3.66
N LYS A 163 -19.92 22.07 3.05
CA LYS A 163 -20.54 22.06 1.72
C LYS A 163 -21.94 22.70 1.71
N ASP A 164 -22.56 22.84 2.89
CA ASP A 164 -23.83 23.50 3.02
C ASP A 164 -23.69 24.99 2.61
N LYS A 165 -24.47 25.39 1.60
CA LYS A 165 -24.20 26.60 0.79
C LYS A 165 -24.35 27.92 1.58
N THR A 166 -24.88 27.86 2.80
CA THR A 166 -25.07 28.99 3.72
C THR A 166 -23.77 29.54 4.30
N VAL A 167 -22.66 28.80 4.26
CA VAL A 167 -21.34 29.21 4.81
C VAL A 167 -20.46 29.93 3.77
N LYS A 168 -20.94 30.14 2.53
CA LYS A 168 -20.15 30.67 1.39
C LYS A 168 -19.78 32.16 1.44
N GLN A 169 -19.54 32.75 2.61
CA GLN A 169 -18.76 33.98 2.71
C GLN A 169 -17.35 33.68 3.21
N LEU A 170 -16.55 33.05 2.35
CA LEU A 170 -15.11 32.93 2.56
C LEU A 170 -14.48 34.31 2.38
N LYS A 171 -14.27 35.03 3.48
CA LYS A 171 -13.54 36.29 3.51
C LYS A 171 -12.04 36.00 3.47
N TRP A 172 -11.36 36.60 2.49
CA TRP A 172 -9.89 36.60 2.43
C TRP A 172 -9.38 37.48 3.56
N ASN A 173 -8.78 36.87 4.57
CA ASN A 173 -8.10 37.59 5.64
C ASN A 173 -6.59 37.43 5.45
N HIS A 174 -5.85 38.52 5.60
CA HIS A 174 -4.39 38.45 5.69
C HIS A 174 -4.06 37.87 7.07
N ILE A 175 -3.24 36.82 7.11
CA ILE A 175 -2.90 36.16 8.37
C ILE A 175 -1.39 36.26 8.57
N ASP A 176 -0.97 36.74 9.73
CA ASP A 176 0.44 36.80 10.11
C ASP A 176 0.93 35.40 10.50
N ALA A 177 2.07 34.98 9.96
CA ALA A 177 2.67 33.69 10.27
C ALA A 177 3.01 33.51 11.76
N ASN A 178 3.19 34.61 12.50
CA ASN A 178 3.46 34.59 13.93
C ASN A 178 2.21 34.26 14.78
N ASP A 179 1.00 34.53 14.27
CA ASP A 179 -0.26 34.39 15.03
C ASP A 179 -1.00 33.06 14.78
N ILE A 180 -0.69 32.34 13.69
CA ILE A 180 -1.42 31.12 13.26
C ILE A 180 -1.05 29.87 14.07
N LEU A 181 0.18 29.83 14.60
CA LEU A 181 0.79 28.60 15.10
C LEU A 181 0.51 28.34 16.59
N ASN A 182 -0.23 29.20 17.27
CA ASN A 182 -0.54 29.02 18.69
C ASN A 182 -1.36 27.75 18.94
N ASP A 183 -2.29 27.46 18.03
CA ASP A 183 -3.24 26.35 18.16
C ASP A 183 -2.89 25.17 17.22
N PHE A 184 -1.86 25.33 16.39
CA PHE A 184 -1.44 24.32 15.43
C PHE A 184 -0.63 23.21 16.12
N LEU A 185 -0.93 21.96 15.78
CA LEU A 185 -0.36 20.79 16.44
C LEU A 185 1.17 20.75 16.25
N LYS A 186 1.92 20.81 17.35
CA LYS A 186 3.38 20.69 17.36
C LYS A 186 3.77 19.22 17.54
N LEU A 187 4.15 18.59 16.44
CA LEU A 187 4.59 17.20 16.42
C LEU A 187 6.11 17.08 16.61
N THR A 188 6.53 16.10 17.40
CA THR A 188 7.94 15.71 17.49
C THR A 188 8.41 15.07 16.18
N LEU A 189 9.72 15.01 15.96
CA LEU A 189 10.28 14.35 14.77
C LEU A 189 9.90 12.86 14.69
N SER A 190 9.76 12.19 15.84
CA SER A 190 9.26 10.80 15.87
C SER A 190 7.83 10.72 15.36
N GLN A 191 6.93 11.55 15.90
CA GLN A 191 5.53 11.58 15.47
C GLN A 191 5.38 11.97 14.00
N LEU A 192 6.22 12.89 13.50
CA LEU A 192 6.27 13.23 12.09
C LEU A 192 6.71 12.03 11.24
N ASN A 193 7.76 11.30 11.65
CA ASN A 193 8.20 10.10 10.94
C ASN A 193 7.11 9.02 10.89
N ASP A 194 6.38 8.85 11.99
CA ASP A 194 5.26 7.90 12.10
C ASP A 194 4.11 8.32 11.16
N LEU A 195 3.82 9.63 11.06
CA LEU A 195 2.79 10.18 10.18
C LEU A 195 3.19 10.11 8.69
N THR A 196 4.44 10.44 8.36
CA THR A 196 4.95 10.51 6.98
C THR A 196 5.48 9.17 6.45
N LEU A 197 5.36 8.10 7.24
CA LEU A 197 5.83 6.75 6.90
C LEU A 197 7.29 6.76 6.41
N GLY A 198 8.13 7.60 7.02
CA GLY A 198 9.56 7.72 6.70
C GLY A 198 10.07 9.14 6.51
N THR A 199 11.40 9.26 6.41
CA THR A 199 12.11 10.55 6.47
C THR A 199 12.08 11.36 5.17
N TYR A 200 11.66 10.76 4.04
CA TYR A 200 11.75 11.41 2.73
C TYR A 200 10.85 12.64 2.62
N GLN A 201 9.59 12.53 3.03
CA GLN A 201 8.65 13.65 3.01
C GLN A 201 9.09 14.78 3.95
N ILE A 202 9.67 14.43 5.10
CA ILE A 202 10.24 15.41 6.05
C ILE A 202 11.43 16.14 5.43
N LYS A 203 12.31 15.45 4.69
CA LYS A 203 13.43 16.08 3.98
C LYS A 203 12.96 17.06 2.90
N GLN A 204 11.87 16.73 2.21
CA GLN A 204 11.27 17.59 1.19
C GLN A 204 10.57 18.83 1.78
N ALA A 205 10.10 18.76 3.02
CA ALA A 205 9.35 19.84 3.66
C ALA A 205 10.09 21.19 3.62
N ARG A 206 11.41 21.18 3.87
CA ARG A 206 12.22 22.41 3.84
C ARG A 206 12.19 23.10 2.46
N ASN A 207 12.33 22.32 1.40
CA ASN A 207 12.31 22.84 0.02
C ASN A 207 10.94 23.41 -0.32
N TYR A 208 9.87 22.69 0.05
CA TYR A 208 8.50 23.13 -0.15
C TYR A 208 8.22 24.46 0.57
N THR A 209 8.66 24.58 1.83
CA THR A 209 8.54 25.82 2.61
C THR A 209 9.26 26.99 1.94
N CYS A 210 10.48 26.78 1.44
CA CYS A 210 11.25 27.82 0.75
C CYS A 210 10.59 28.30 -0.56
N GLU A 211 9.92 27.41 -1.28
CA GLU A 211 9.22 27.76 -2.52
C GLU A 211 7.96 28.63 -2.28
N HIS A 212 7.33 28.47 -1.12
CA HIS A 212 6.06 29.14 -0.79
C HIS A 212 6.22 30.34 0.16
N LEU A 213 7.44 30.62 0.62
CA LEU A 213 7.75 31.79 1.45
C LEU A 213 7.74 33.06 0.59
N SER A 214 6.97 34.07 0.99
CA SER A 214 7.10 35.40 0.37
C SER A 214 8.45 36.04 0.72
N LYS A 215 8.87 37.04 -0.05
CA LYS A 215 10.09 37.83 0.24
C LYS A 215 10.08 38.47 1.63
N ASN A 216 8.91 38.62 2.24
CA ASN A 216 8.72 39.24 3.55
C ASN A 216 8.58 38.18 4.66
N GLY A 217 8.82 36.89 4.37
CA GLY A 217 8.71 35.81 5.35
C GLY A 217 7.28 35.36 5.64
N THR A 218 6.29 35.82 4.87
CA THR A 218 4.87 35.50 5.09
C THR A 218 4.39 34.40 4.15
N PHE A 219 3.35 33.68 4.56
CA PHE A 219 2.63 32.71 3.75
C PHE A 219 1.23 33.21 3.42
N VAL A 220 0.76 32.95 2.20
CA VAL A 220 -0.64 33.13 1.85
C VAL A 220 -1.32 31.77 1.97
N ALA A 221 -2.07 31.57 3.06
CA ALA A 221 -2.81 30.35 3.31
C ALA A 221 -4.32 30.61 3.24
N LYS A 222 -5.06 29.62 2.73
CA LYS A 222 -6.52 29.63 2.69
C LYS A 222 -7.05 28.97 3.96
N ASN A 223 -7.79 29.69 4.79
CA ASN A 223 -8.52 29.06 5.89
C ASN A 223 -9.66 28.18 5.34
N LEU A 224 -9.76 26.96 5.88
CA LEU A 224 -10.77 25.95 5.56
C LEU A 224 -11.99 26.05 6.48
#